data_AF-A0A843FXN6-F1
#
_entry.id   AF-A0A843FXN6-F1
#
_cell.length_a   1.000
_cell.length_b   1.000
_cell.length_c   1.000
_cell.angle_alpha   90.00
_cell.angle_beta   90.00
_cell.angle_gamma   90.00
#
_symmetry.space_group_name_H-M   'P 1'
#
loop_
_entity.id
_entity.type
_entity.pdbx_description
1 polymer ?
#
loop_
_entity_poly.entity_id
_entity_poly.type
_entity_poly.pdbx_seq_one_letter_code
_entity_poly.pdbx_strand_id
1 'polypeptide(L)'
;MSSIDAVRRELRPWTSSYGETRYYIDDWWPLVSDVLEVYARDEWMSPDIKRMKRAKVWFDDSAHIHVSGLKDETVIEIITRNIEDRHFL
;
A
#
# COMPACT_ATOMS: atom_id res chain seq x y z
N MET A 1 -8.39 7.71 -13.52
CA MET A 1 -7.33 8.76 -13.54
C MET A 1 -6.89 8.91 -12.11
N SER A 2 -5.67 8.48 -11.77
CA SER A 2 -5.14 8.69 -10.43
C SER A 2 -4.69 10.13 -10.26
N SER A 3 -5.45 10.95 -9.53
CA SER A 3 -5.05 12.34 -9.32
C SER A 3 -4.30 12.45 -8.00
N ILE A 4 -3.04 12.88 -8.07
CA ILE A 4 -2.25 13.26 -6.90
C ILE A 4 -2.97 14.29 -6.02
N ASP A 5 -3.89 15.09 -6.58
CA ASP A 5 -4.66 16.07 -5.83
C ASP A 5 -5.72 15.44 -4.93
N ALA A 6 -6.25 14.27 -5.28
CA ALA A 6 -7.15 13.50 -4.40
C ALA A 6 -6.37 12.95 -3.20
N VAL A 7 -5.21 12.34 -3.47
CA VAL A 7 -4.27 11.84 -2.45
C VAL A 7 -3.86 12.96 -1.49
N ARG A 8 -3.53 14.16 -2.00
CA ARG A 8 -3.18 15.34 -1.20
C ARG A 8 -4.30 15.84 -0.28
N ARG A 9 -5.57 15.60 -0.63
CA ARG A 9 -6.73 16.02 0.17
C ARG A 9 -7.03 15.03 1.29
N GLU A 10 -6.79 13.74 1.04
CA GLU A 10 -7.16 12.66 1.96
C GLU A 10 -6.02 12.25 2.90
N LEU A 11 -4.78 12.30 2.42
CA LEU A 11 -3.61 11.81 3.15
C LEU A 11 -2.69 12.94 3.59
N ARG A 12 -2.09 12.78 4.78
CA ARG A 12 -1.14 13.76 5.32
C ARG A 12 0.21 13.63 4.61
N PRO A 13 0.79 14.74 4.12
CA PRO A 13 2.13 14.73 3.55
C PRO A 13 3.18 14.53 4.65
N TRP A 14 4.20 13.74 4.35
CA TRP A 14 5.42 13.56 5.12
C TRP A 14 6.62 13.84 4.23
N THR A 15 7.47 14.77 4.63
CA THR A 15 8.71 15.05 3.92
C THR A 15 9.85 14.27 4.56
N SER A 16 10.51 13.42 3.77
CA SER A 16 11.68 12.67 4.21
C SER A 16 12.84 13.63 4.51
N SER A 17 13.86 13.14 5.22
CA SER A 17 15.10 13.88 5.47
C SER A 17 15.86 14.27 4.18
N TYR A 18 15.53 13.65 3.05
CA TYR A 18 16.10 13.94 1.73
C TYR A 18 15.25 14.92 0.91
N GLY A 19 14.18 15.48 1.48
CA GLY A 19 13.29 16.43 0.80
C GLY A 19 12.19 15.80 -0.04
N GLU A 20 12.08 14.47 -0.07
CA GLU A 20 11.04 13.77 -0.82
C GLU A 20 9.71 13.85 -0.07
N THR A 21 8.65 14.31 -0.74
CA THR A 21 7.30 14.33 -0.15
C THR A 21 6.58 13.03 -0.44
N ARG A 22 6.10 12.36 0.60
CA ARG A 22 5.35 11.11 0.54
C ARG A 22 4.02 11.25 1.26
N TYR A 23 3.02 10.47 0.88
CA TYR A 23 1.70 10.48 1.49
C TYR A 23 1.40 9.09 2.04
N TYR A 24 1.52 8.91 3.36
CA TYR A 24 1.37 7.60 3.99
C TYR A 24 -0.09 7.18 4.10
N ILE A 25 -0.32 5.87 3.94
CA ILE A 25 -1.60 5.22 4.24
C ILE A 25 -1.44 4.52 5.60
N ASP A 26 -1.92 5.15 6.66
CA ASP A 26 -1.78 4.64 8.03
C ASP A 26 -2.56 3.33 8.25
N ASP A 27 -3.72 3.16 7.61
CA ASP A 27 -4.58 1.98 7.75
C ASP A 27 -4.95 1.37 6.39
N TRP A 28 -3.94 0.80 5.71
CA TRP A 28 -4.11 0.14 4.41
C TRP A 28 -4.70 -1.27 4.53
N TRP A 29 -4.61 -1.92 5.70
CA TRP A 29 -5.02 -3.32 5.87
C TRP A 29 -6.49 -3.57 5.52
N PRO A 30 -7.46 -2.79 6.01
CA PRO A 30 -8.87 -2.93 5.63
C PRO A 30 -9.14 -2.72 4.14
N LEU A 31 -8.19 -2.10 3.41
CA LEU A 31 -8.35 -1.88 1.98
C LEU A 31 -8.15 -3.16 1.15
N VAL A 32 -7.41 -4.12 1.68
CA VAL A 32 -6.91 -5.27 0.92
C VAL A 32 -6.97 -6.60 1.69
N SER A 33 -7.52 -6.58 2.92
CA SER A 33 -7.48 -7.72 3.84
C SER A 33 -8.23 -8.94 3.32
N ASP A 34 -9.35 -8.72 2.63
CA ASP A 34 -10.16 -9.77 2.01
C ASP A 34 -9.35 -10.55 0.97
N VAL A 35 -8.64 -9.85 0.08
CA VAL A 35 -7.81 -10.47 -0.95
C VAL A 35 -6.59 -11.15 -0.34
N LEU A 36 -5.92 -10.49 0.60
CA LEU A 36 -4.74 -11.04 1.26
C LEU A 36 -5.07 -12.26 2.13
N GLU A 37 -6.23 -12.32 2.78
CA GLU A 37 -6.64 -13.49 3.56
C GLU A 37 -6.90 -14.72 2.68
N VAL A 38 -7.39 -14.54 1.46
CA VAL A 38 -7.54 -15.63 0.48
C VAL A 38 -6.17 -16.11 0.01
N TYR A 39 -5.30 -15.18 -0.42
CA TYR A 39 -3.92 -15.51 -0.82
C TYR A 39 -3.16 -16.24 0.29
N ALA A 40 -3.27 -15.76 1.53
CA ALA A 40 -2.61 -16.32 2.69
C ALA A 40 -3.19 -17.69 3.14
N ARG A 41 -4.34 -18.11 2.61
CA ARG A 41 -4.92 -19.44 2.86
C ARG A 41 -4.50 -20.44 1.79
N ASP A 42 -4.42 -19.99 0.54
CA ASP A 42 -4.12 -20.84 -0.62
C ASP A 42 -2.63 -21.16 -0.72
N GLU A 43 -1.73 -20.23 -0.35
CA GLU A 43 -0.30 -20.53 -0.34
C GLU A 43 0.11 -21.26 0.96
N TRP A 44 0.47 -22.55 0.85
CA TRP A 44 0.98 -23.34 1.98
C TRP A 44 2.28 -22.82 2.61
N MET A 45 2.97 -21.85 2.00
CA MET A 45 4.14 -21.15 2.56
C MET A 45 3.84 -19.71 3.01
N SER A 46 2.56 -19.44 3.30
CA SER A 46 2.04 -18.08 3.42
C SER A 46 2.85 -17.12 4.29
N PRO A 47 3.12 -15.90 3.80
CA PRO A 47 3.71 -14.86 4.62
C PRO A 47 2.84 -14.59 5.86
N ASP A 48 3.48 -14.49 7.02
CA ASP A 48 2.78 -14.19 8.27
C ASP A 48 1.96 -12.89 8.14
N ILE A 49 0.64 -12.99 8.22
CA ILE A 49 -0.30 -11.85 8.16
C ILE A 49 0.10 -10.75 9.17
N LYS A 50 0.67 -11.10 10.32
CA LYS A 50 1.16 -10.10 11.29
C LYS A 50 2.34 -9.31 10.75
N ARG A 51 3.20 -9.92 9.93
CA ARG A 51 4.27 -9.21 9.21
C ARG A 51 3.70 -8.35 8.11
N MET A 52 2.69 -8.84 7.38
CA MET A 52 2.00 -8.05 6.36
C MET A 52 1.52 -6.73 6.95
N LYS A 53 0.77 -6.74 8.06
CA LYS A 53 0.27 -5.53 8.76
C LYS A 53 1.32 -4.51 9.16
N ARG A 54 2.61 -4.86 9.18
CA ARG A 54 3.72 -3.94 9.48
C ARG A 54 4.29 -3.26 8.25
N ALA A 55 3.78 -3.60 7.06
CA ALA A 55 4.16 -2.95 5.83
C ALA A 55 3.81 -1.46 5.88
N LYS A 56 4.71 -0.64 5.36
CA LYS A 56 4.50 0.78 5.14
C LYS A 56 4.04 0.96 3.71
N VAL A 57 2.91 1.63 3.52
CA VAL A 57 2.39 1.98 2.20
C VAL A 57 2.32 3.49 2.09
N TRP A 58 2.81 4.05 0.98
CA TRP A 58 2.73 5.48 0.72
C TRP A 58 2.69 5.78 -0.78
N PHE A 59 2.17 6.96 -1.12
CA PHE A 59 2.28 7.54 -2.45
C PHE A 59 3.49 8.49 -2.52
N ASP A 60 4.15 8.56 -3.67
CA ASP A 60 5.08 9.66 -3.98
C ASP A 60 4.34 10.86 -4.62
N ASP A 61 5.07 11.92 -4.92
CA ASP A 61 4.55 13.12 -5.58
C ASP A 61 4.12 12.89 -7.04
N SER A 62 4.50 11.76 -7.61
CA SER A 62 4.15 11.28 -8.94
C SER A 62 2.95 10.33 -8.92
N ALA A 63 2.28 10.18 -7.77
CA ALA A 63 1.15 9.31 -7.53
C ALA A 63 1.44 7.80 -7.68
N HIS A 64 2.70 7.37 -7.60
CA HIS A 64 3.03 5.95 -7.54
C HIS A 64 2.93 5.43 -6.11
N ILE A 65 2.41 4.21 -5.97
CA ILE A 65 2.36 3.50 -4.69
C ILE A 65 3.67 2.77 -4.44
N HIS A 66 4.14 2.89 -3.21
CA HIS A 66 5.30 2.17 -2.71
C HIS A 66 4.89 1.36 -1.48
N VAL A 67 5.35 0.10 -1.44
CA VAL A 67 5.13 -0.80 -0.31
C VAL A 67 6.50 -1.24 0.21
N SER A 68 6.73 -1.10 1.51
CA SER A 68 7.99 -1.50 2.15
C SER A 68 7.74 -2.32 3.42
N GLY A 69 8.70 -3.17 3.78
CA GLY A 69 8.60 -4.08 4.91
C GLY A 69 8.09 -5.48 4.54
N LEU A 70 7.83 -5.73 3.25
CA LEU A 70 7.51 -7.03 2.69
C LEU A 70 8.60 -7.50 1.73
N LYS A 71 8.73 -8.83 1.61
CA LYS A 71 9.68 -9.48 0.70
C LYS A 71 9.01 -10.23 -0.44
N ASP A 72 7.73 -10.56 -0.28
CA ASP A 72 6.94 -11.27 -1.27
C ASP A 72 6.44 -10.25 -2.30
N GLU A 73 6.97 -10.32 -3.52
CA GLU A 73 6.62 -9.42 -4.63
C GLU A 73 5.15 -9.56 -5.03
N THR A 74 4.58 -10.77 -4.95
CA THR A 74 3.17 -11.01 -5.26
C THR A 74 2.27 -10.28 -4.27
N VAL A 75 2.59 -10.33 -2.97
CA VAL A 75 1.85 -9.60 -1.94
C VAL A 75 1.97 -8.10 -2.15
N ILE A 76 3.17 -7.61 -2.48
CA ILE A 76 3.39 -6.19 -2.80
C ILE A 76 2.51 -5.78 -3.98
N GLU A 77 2.47 -6.58 -5.05
CA GLU A 77 1.64 -6.32 -6.23
C GLU A 77 0.14 -6.33 -5.90
N ILE A 78 -0.33 -7.28 -5.09
CA ILE A 78 -1.73 -7.33 -4.64
C ILE A 78 -2.11 -6.06 -3.88
N ILE A 79 -1.25 -5.62 -2.94
CA ILE A 79 -1.47 -4.40 -2.15
C ILE A 79 -1.54 -3.19 -3.09
N THR A 80 -0.53 -3.04 -3.97
CA THR A 80 -0.45 -1.93 -4.92
C THR A 80 -1.71 -1.87 -5.80
N ARG A 81 -2.06 -2.95 -6.49
CA ARG A 81 -3.21 -2.96 -7.42
C ARG A 81 -4.53 -2.67 -6.72
N ASN A 82 -4.80 -3.27 -5.57
CA ASN A 82 -6.08 -3.05 -4.88
C ASN A 82 -6.24 -1.63 -4.35
N ILE A 83 -5.15 -1.01 -3.88
CA ILE A 83 -5.17 0.37 -3.43
C ILE A 83 -5.29 1.32 -4.63
N GLU A 84 -4.59 1.04 -5.74
CA GLU A 84 -4.75 1.80 -6.98
C GLU A 84 -6.19 1.75 -7.47
N ASP A 85 -6.80 0.56 -7.55
CA ASP A 85 -8.18 0.39 -8.00
C ASP A 85 -9.17 1.16 -7.11
N ARG A 86 -9.01 1.15 -5.79
CA ARG A 86 -9.94 1.86 -4.88
C ARG A 86 -9.81 3.37 -4.90
N HIS A 87 -8.61 3.91 -5.13
CA HIS A 87 -8.41 5.36 -5.10
C HIS A 87 -8.53 6.01 -6.49
N PHE A 88 -8.47 5.24 -7.58
CA PHE A 88 -8.28 5.78 -8.92
C PHE A 88 -9.24 5.28 -10.01
N LEU A 89 -10.12 4.33 -9.70
CA LEU A 89 -11.32 3.96 -10.47
C LEU A 89 -12.59 4.44 -9.75
#